data_AF-A0A7S3EX22-F1
#
_entry.id   AF-A0A7S3EX22-F1
#
_cell.length_a   1.000
_cell.length_b   1.000
_cell.length_c   1.000
_cell.angle_alpha   90.00
_cell.angle_beta   90.00
_cell.angle_gamma   90.00
#
_symmetry.space_group_name_H-M   'P 1'
#
loop_
_entity.id
_entity.type
_entity.pdbx_description
1 polymer ?
#
loop_
_entity_poly.entity_id
_entity_poly.type
_entity_poly.pdbx_seq_one_letter_code
_entity_poly.pdbx_strand_id
1 'polypeptide(L)'
;LSPGAAAVPMYRTRVNFQGSGSVEDYTNAKLTSIAAKIAQLAGVSTYQVKVSATPASVNIEATIETPDETANSGAAQALRSALSSAADVTAELDVATVGAPTVSVLPVVVQVQNAPPPPALPQPR
;
A
#
# COMPACT_ATOMS: atom_id res chain seq x y z
N LEU A 1 6.57 34.44 -1.30
CA LEU A 1 6.48 33.07 -0.74
C LEU A 1 5.20 33.03 0.07
N SER A 2 4.15 32.35 -0.42
CA SER A 2 2.87 32.30 0.29
C SER A 2 2.96 31.30 1.45
N PRO A 3 2.56 31.67 2.68
CA PRO A 3 2.49 30.75 3.80
C PRO A 3 1.19 29.94 3.69
N GLY A 4 1.25 28.61 3.66
CA GLY A 4 0.03 27.80 3.84
C GLY A 4 -0.05 26.42 3.18
N ALA A 5 0.87 26.03 2.29
CA ALA A 5 0.89 24.66 1.78
C ALA A 5 1.67 23.76 2.75
N ALA A 6 0.98 23.18 3.75
CA ALA A 6 1.57 22.14 4.58
C ALA A 6 1.68 20.85 3.74
N ALA A 7 2.89 20.53 3.32
CA ALA A 7 3.27 19.22 2.83
C ALA A 7 2.94 18.16 3.90
N VAL A 8 1.99 17.26 3.63
CA VAL A 8 1.83 16.05 4.45
C VAL A 8 2.82 15.02 3.92
N PRO A 9 3.86 14.65 4.69
CA PRO A 9 4.74 13.57 4.27
C PRO A 9 3.91 12.29 4.19
N MET A 10 4.13 11.51 3.14
CA MET A 10 3.65 10.14 3.07
C MET A 10 4.85 9.21 3.08
N TYR A 11 4.61 7.96 3.45
CA TYR A 11 5.60 6.90 3.49
C TYR A 11 4.94 5.64 2.94
N ARG A 12 5.69 4.86 2.15
CA ARG A 12 5.13 3.72 1.43
C ARG A 12 5.93 2.47 1.73
N THR A 13 5.22 1.40 2.03
CA THR A 13 5.75 0.04 2.07
C THR A 13 5.13 -0.75 0.94
N ARG A 14 5.95 -1.47 0.18
CA ARG A 14 5.52 -2.35 -0.91
C ARG A 14 5.84 -3.78 -0.55
N VAL A 15 4.85 -4.65 -0.64
CA VAL A 15 4.99 -6.11 -0.57
C VAL A 15 4.70 -6.68 -1.95
N ASN A 16 5.59 -7.52 -2.43
CA ASN A 16 5.48 -8.11 -3.76
C ASN A 16 5.72 -9.61 -3.70
N PHE A 17 4.86 -10.39 -4.35
CA PHE A 17 5.00 -11.84 -4.45
C PHE A 17 4.30 -12.40 -5.69
N GLN A 18 4.77 -13.56 -6.14
CA GLN A 18 4.17 -14.27 -7.27
C GLN A 18 3.15 -15.29 -6.76
N GLY A 19 1.89 -15.09 -7.12
CA GLY A 19 0.82 -16.04 -6.89
C GLY A 19 0.85 -17.18 -7.90
N SER A 20 0.32 -18.34 -7.53
CA SER A 20 0.04 -19.41 -8.48
C SER A 20 -1.28 -19.17 -9.22
N GLY A 21 -1.46 -19.82 -10.36
CA GLY A 21 -2.72 -19.81 -11.12
C GLY A 21 -2.75 -18.72 -12.19
N SER A 22 -3.94 -18.18 -12.44
CA SER A 22 -4.19 -17.12 -13.42
C SER A 22 -4.54 -15.82 -12.72
N VAL A 23 -4.27 -14.68 -13.37
CA VAL A 23 -4.64 -13.36 -12.83
C VAL A 23 -6.15 -13.23 -12.59
N GLU A 24 -6.96 -13.97 -13.34
CA GLU A 24 -8.42 -14.04 -13.23
C GLU A 24 -8.90 -14.64 -11.91
N ASP A 25 -8.06 -15.48 -11.26
CA ASP A 25 -8.34 -16.04 -9.92
C ASP A 25 -8.28 -14.96 -8.83
N TYR A 26 -7.64 -13.82 -9.12
CA TYR A 26 -7.46 -12.70 -8.20
C TYR A 26 -8.54 -11.64 -8.43
N THR A 27 -9.79 -12.08 -8.23
CA THR A 27 -10.95 -11.20 -8.25
C THR A 27 -10.83 -10.08 -7.22
N ASN A 28 -11.62 -9.01 -7.39
CA ASN A 28 -11.67 -7.91 -6.41
C ASN A 28 -11.96 -8.40 -4.98
N ALA A 29 -12.77 -9.45 -4.81
CA ALA A 29 -13.05 -10.03 -3.50
C ALA A 29 -11.79 -10.64 -2.89
N LYS A 30 -11.00 -11.37 -3.69
CA LYS A 30 -9.74 -11.98 -3.24
C LYS A 30 -8.68 -10.93 -2.94
N LEU A 31 -8.52 -9.92 -3.79
CA LEU A 31 -7.62 -8.79 -3.54
C LEU A 31 -8.00 -8.00 -2.29
N THR A 32 -9.30 -7.82 -2.03
CA THR A 32 -9.80 -7.18 -0.81
C THR A 32 -9.49 -8.01 0.43
N SER A 33 -9.63 -9.34 0.35
CA SER A 33 -9.26 -10.24 1.44
C SER A 33 -7.75 -10.19 1.74
N ILE A 34 -6.91 -10.21 0.69
CA ILE A 34 -5.46 -10.03 0.82
C ILE A 34 -5.14 -8.68 1.47
N ALA A 35 -5.79 -7.59 1.04
CA ALA A 35 -5.61 -6.26 1.61
C ALA A 35 -5.94 -6.24 3.11
N ALA A 36 -7.05 -6.88 3.52
CA ALA A 36 -7.46 -6.95 4.92
C ALA A 36 -6.45 -7.70 5.79
N LYS A 37 -5.93 -8.83 5.30
CA LYS A 37 -4.92 -9.63 5.99
C LYS A 37 -3.59 -8.90 6.10
N ILE A 38 -3.14 -8.25 5.04
CA ILE A 38 -1.94 -7.41 5.05
C ILE A 38 -2.09 -6.24 6.04
N ALA A 39 -3.26 -5.59 6.05
CA ALA A 39 -3.53 -4.52 7.00
C ALA A 39 -3.45 -5.00 8.46
N GLN A 40 -4.02 -6.18 8.75
CA GLN A 40 -3.94 -6.81 10.06
C GLN A 40 -2.51 -7.13 10.47
N LEU A 41 -1.71 -7.76 9.59
CA LEU A 41 -0.30 -8.07 9.85
C LEU A 41 0.55 -6.83 10.07
N ALA A 42 0.30 -5.78 9.29
CA ALA A 42 1.03 -4.52 9.36
C ALA A 42 0.56 -3.60 10.50
N GLY A 43 -0.55 -3.91 11.17
CA GLY A 43 -1.13 -3.05 12.20
C GLY A 43 -1.66 -1.72 11.67
N VAL A 44 -2.12 -1.69 10.41
CA VAL A 44 -2.60 -0.49 9.72
C VAL A 44 -4.09 -0.60 9.36
N SER A 45 -4.68 0.51 8.94
CA SER A 45 -6.06 0.50 8.43
C SER A 45 -6.13 -0.10 7.03
N THR A 46 -7.21 -0.83 6.71
CA THR A 46 -7.43 -1.39 5.36
C THR A 46 -7.47 -0.32 4.27
N TYR A 47 -7.91 0.90 4.60
CA TYR A 47 -7.92 2.04 3.67
C TYR A 47 -6.52 2.51 3.25
N GLN A 48 -5.49 2.15 4.02
CA GLN A 48 -4.11 2.48 3.73
C GLN A 48 -3.45 1.43 2.82
N VAL A 49 -4.13 0.30 2.56
CA VAL A 49 -3.60 -0.82 1.78
C VAL A 49 -4.27 -0.88 0.41
N LYS A 50 -3.47 -0.89 -0.66
CA LYS A 50 -3.93 -1.13 -2.03
C LYS A 50 -3.26 -2.38 -2.56
N VAL A 51 -4.05 -3.31 -3.11
CA VAL A 51 -3.54 -4.56 -3.68
C VAL A 51 -3.96 -4.65 -5.14
N SER A 52 -3.02 -5.04 -6.00
CA SER A 52 -3.27 -5.31 -7.42
C SER A 52 -2.60 -6.60 -7.84
N ALA A 53 -3.19 -7.27 -8.84
CA ALA A 53 -2.57 -8.42 -9.50
C ALA A 53 -2.30 -8.05 -10.97
N THR A 54 -1.13 -8.42 -11.46
CA THR A 54 -0.71 -8.13 -12.84
C THR A 54 -0.32 -9.43 -13.56
N PRO A 55 -0.63 -9.58 -14.86
CA PRO A 55 -0.43 -10.83 -15.61
C PRO A 55 1.05 -11.23 -15.85
N ALA A 56 2.03 -10.52 -15.31
CA ALA A 56 3.44 -10.91 -15.36
C ALA A 56 3.77 -11.97 -14.31
N SER A 57 3.49 -13.25 -14.61
CA SER A 57 3.60 -14.39 -13.68
C SER A 57 2.72 -14.25 -12.43
N VAL A 58 1.52 -13.68 -12.60
CA VAL A 58 0.57 -13.39 -11.50
C VAL A 58 1.29 -12.67 -10.35
N ASN A 59 1.83 -11.52 -10.69
CA ASN A 59 2.54 -10.68 -9.73
C ASN A 59 1.52 -9.89 -8.91
N ILE A 60 1.47 -10.16 -7.61
CA ILE A 60 0.64 -9.46 -6.64
C ILE A 60 1.48 -8.42 -5.94
N GLU A 61 0.97 -7.20 -5.94
CA GLU A 61 1.58 -6.07 -5.27
C GLU A 61 0.61 -5.49 -4.27
N ALA A 62 1.05 -5.40 -3.02
CA ALA A 62 0.38 -4.64 -1.98
C ALA A 62 1.21 -3.40 -1.65
N THR A 63 0.57 -2.26 -1.55
CA THR A 63 1.17 -1.01 -1.12
C THR A 63 0.45 -0.49 0.10
N ILE A 64 1.22 -0.11 1.12
CA ILE A 64 0.73 0.52 2.34
C ILE A 64 1.21 1.96 2.31
N GLU A 65 0.30 2.92 2.48
CA GLU A 65 0.60 4.35 2.51
C GLU A 65 0.18 4.95 3.86
N THR A 66 1.15 5.48 4.60
CA THR A 66 0.90 6.13 5.90
C THR A 66 1.54 7.52 5.94
N PRO A 67 0.95 8.49 6.68
CA PRO A 67 1.58 9.79 6.89
C PRO A 67 2.70 9.78 7.95
N ASP A 68 2.86 8.65 8.65
CA ASP A 68 3.80 8.47 9.75
C ASP A 68 4.90 7.47 9.35
N GLU A 69 6.16 7.92 9.42
CA GLU A 69 7.36 7.14 9.08
C GLU A 69 7.58 5.95 10.01
N THR A 70 7.32 6.14 11.30
CA THR A 70 7.48 5.11 12.33
C THR A 70 6.43 4.03 12.14
N ALA A 71 5.19 4.41 11.87
CA ALA A 71 4.12 3.48 11.52
C ALA A 71 4.45 2.71 10.23
N ASN A 72 4.96 3.38 9.20
CA ASN A 72 5.37 2.70 7.95
C ASN A 72 6.53 1.72 8.17
N SER A 73 7.52 2.14 8.94
CA SER A 73 8.69 1.31 9.27
C SER A 73 8.29 0.11 10.13
N GLY A 74 7.40 0.31 11.10
CA GLY A 74 6.80 -0.74 11.90
C GLY A 74 6.00 -1.73 11.05
N ALA A 75 5.16 -1.24 10.14
CA ALA A 75 4.44 -2.07 9.17
C ALA A 75 5.40 -2.90 8.30
N ALA A 76 6.47 -2.29 7.78
CA ALA A 76 7.46 -3.01 6.98
C ALA A 76 8.20 -4.08 7.79
N GLN A 77 8.54 -3.83 9.06
CA GLN A 77 9.16 -4.82 9.93
C GLN A 77 8.19 -5.96 10.27
N ALA A 78 6.94 -5.64 10.61
CA ALA A 78 5.91 -6.63 10.89
C ALA A 78 5.67 -7.54 9.68
N LEU A 79 5.57 -6.97 8.48
CA LEU A 79 5.41 -7.75 7.24
C LEU A 79 6.64 -8.60 6.92
N ARG A 80 7.86 -8.10 7.13
CA ARG A 80 9.08 -8.93 6.94
C ARG A 80 9.14 -10.09 7.91
N SER A 81 8.69 -9.88 9.15
CA SER A 81 8.66 -10.92 10.17
C SER A 81 7.56 -11.95 9.90
N ALA A 82 6.38 -11.49 9.45
CA ALA A 82 5.22 -12.35 9.23
C ALA A 82 5.27 -13.07 7.87
N LEU A 83 5.91 -12.47 6.87
CA LEU A 83 5.95 -12.96 5.49
C LEU A 83 7.41 -13.22 5.10
N SER A 84 8.07 -14.15 5.79
CA SER A 84 9.49 -14.43 5.58
C SER A 84 9.75 -15.49 4.49
N SER A 85 8.72 -16.27 4.16
CA SER A 85 8.78 -17.39 3.23
C SER A 85 7.51 -17.52 2.39
N ALA A 86 7.56 -18.34 1.33
CA ALA A 86 6.38 -18.68 0.54
C ALA A 86 5.28 -19.38 1.39
N ALA A 87 5.70 -20.21 2.35
CA ALA A 87 4.81 -20.92 3.25
C ALA A 87 4.04 -19.94 4.16
N ASP A 88 4.72 -18.90 4.65
CA ASP A 88 4.07 -17.86 5.45
C ASP A 88 3.04 -17.09 4.63
N VAL A 89 3.33 -16.78 3.37
CA VAL A 89 2.33 -16.13 2.49
C VAL A 89 1.10 -17.01 2.31
N THR A 90 1.28 -18.31 2.15
CA THR A 90 0.15 -19.23 2.05
C THR A 90 -0.63 -19.32 3.36
N ALA A 91 0.06 -19.43 4.50
CA ALA A 91 -0.57 -19.51 5.82
C ALA A 91 -1.34 -18.22 6.18
N GLU A 92 -0.72 -17.07 5.98
CA GLU A 92 -1.27 -15.78 6.40
C GLU A 92 -2.23 -15.22 5.35
N LEU A 93 -1.83 -15.21 4.07
CA LEU A 93 -2.58 -14.53 3.00
C LEU A 93 -3.58 -15.44 2.27
N ASP A 94 -3.56 -16.76 2.48
CA ASP A 94 -4.36 -17.74 1.72
C ASP A 94 -4.10 -17.64 0.20
N VAL A 95 -2.82 -17.45 -0.14
CA VAL A 95 -2.32 -17.43 -1.52
C VAL A 95 -1.19 -18.43 -1.65
N ALA A 96 -1.36 -19.39 -2.56
CA ALA A 96 -0.25 -20.24 -2.97
C ALA A 96 0.75 -19.39 -3.76
N THR A 97 2.02 -19.38 -3.31
CA THR A 97 3.07 -18.56 -3.92
C THR A 97 4.23 -19.42 -4.40
N VAL A 98 4.93 -18.93 -5.43
CA VAL A 98 6.04 -19.66 -6.06
C VAL A 98 7.40 -19.25 -5.46
N GLY A 99 7.43 -18.27 -4.54
CA GLY A 99 8.64 -17.78 -3.92
C GLY A 99 8.38 -16.89 -2.71
N ALA A 100 9.46 -16.57 -1.98
CA ALA A 100 9.37 -15.65 -0.86
C ALA A 100 8.95 -14.25 -1.31
N PRO A 101 8.12 -13.55 -0.52
CA PRO A 101 7.70 -12.19 -0.81
C PRO A 101 8.87 -11.22 -0.59
N THR A 102 8.86 -10.13 -1.35
CA THR A 102 9.80 -9.01 -1.17
C THR A 102 9.10 -7.84 -0.51
N VAL A 103 9.64 -7.35 0.59
CA VAL A 103 9.13 -6.18 1.31
C VAL A 103 10.13 -5.02 1.21
N SER A 104 9.72 -3.94 0.54
CA SER A 104 10.53 -2.76 0.29
C SER A 104 9.88 -1.50 0.86
N VAL A 105 10.67 -0.66 1.52
CA VAL A 105 10.23 0.69 1.90
C VAL A 105 10.59 1.62 0.75
N LEU A 106 9.61 2.34 0.23
CA LEU A 106 9.77 3.31 -0.85
C LEU A 106 9.68 4.72 -0.27
N PRO A 107 10.60 5.64 -0.61
CA PRO A 107 10.44 7.04 -0.26
C PRO A 107 9.22 7.60 -1.01
N VAL A 108 8.27 8.23 -0.31
CA VAL A 108 7.13 8.87 -1.00
C VAL A 108 7.40 10.35 -1.17
N VAL A 109 7.12 10.81 -2.39
CA VAL A 109 7.23 12.19 -2.84
C VAL A 109 6.01 12.95 -2.33
N VAL A 110 6.26 14.04 -1.61
CA VAL A 110 5.28 14.99 -1.08
C VAL A 110 4.24 15.37 -2.14
N GLN A 111 2.96 15.01 -1.97
CA GLN A 111 1.90 15.50 -2.85
C GLN A 111 1.41 16.87 -2.38
N VAL A 112 1.79 17.91 -3.13
CA VAL A 112 1.19 19.25 -3.05
C VAL A 112 -0.29 19.15 -3.45
N GLN A 113 -1.18 19.22 -2.45
CA GLN A 113 -2.61 19.38 -2.71
C GLN A 113 -2.82 20.83 -3.19
N ASN A 114 -3.20 21.03 -4.45
CA ASN A 114 -3.58 22.35 -4.93
C ASN A 114 -4.83 22.82 -4.16
N ALA A 115 -4.72 23.93 -3.44
CA ALA A 115 -5.86 24.54 -2.76
C ALA A 115 -6.96 24.95 -3.78
N PRO A 116 -8.24 24.95 -3.38
CA PRO A 116 -9.31 25.51 -4.22
C PRO A 116 -9.00 26.97 -4.58
N PRO A 117 -9.37 27.45 -5.77
CA PRO A 117 -9.19 28.87 -6.11
C PRO A 117 -9.91 29.76 -5.07
N PRO A 118 -9.34 30.91 -4.70
CA PRO A 118 -9.97 31.83 -3.74
C PRO A 118 -11.37 32.24 -4.22
N PRO A 119 -12.32 32.52 -3.30
CA PRO A 119 -13.56 33.20 -3.65
C PRO A 119 -13.23 34.49 -4.41
N ALA A 120 -13.88 34.72 -5.55
CA ALA A 120 -13.68 35.96 -6.30
C ALA A 120 -14.01 37.16 -5.39
N LEU A 121 -13.05 38.09 -5.25
CA LEU A 121 -13.31 39.35 -4.55
C LEU A 121 -14.46 40.09 -5.24
N PRO A 122 -15.39 40.72 -4.50
CA PRO A 122 -16.41 41.57 -5.09
C PRO A 122 -15.73 42.65 -5.93
N GLN A 123 -16.01 42.71 -7.22
CA GLN A 123 -15.52 43.80 -8.07
C GLN A 123 -16.20 45.11 -7.63
N PRO A 124 -15.46 46.17 -7.31
CA PRO A 124 -16.05 47.47 -7.03
C PRO A 124 -16.74 48.00 -8.29
N ARG A 125 -17.98 48.49 -8.13
CA ARG A 125 -18.72 49.21 -9.17
C ARG A 125 -18.10 50.57 -9.46
#